data_AF-A0A2B8BL07-F1
#
_entry.id   AF-A0A2B8BL07-F1
#
_cell.length_a   1.000
_cell.length_b   1.000
_cell.length_c   1.000
_cell.angle_alpha   90.00
_cell.angle_beta   90.00
_cell.angle_gamma   90.00
#
_symmetry.space_group_name_H-M   'P 1'
#
loop_
_entity.id
_entity.type
_entity.pdbx_description
1 polymer ?
#
loop_
_entity_poly.entity_id
_entity_poly.type
_entity_poly.pdbx_seq_one_letter_code
_entity_poly.pdbx_strand_id
1 'polypeptide(L)'
;MIRFSRDRVQRIAAALRAARSRRPRRADRRSLPVPDGMAALSVATWNIHSCVGLDARFAPDRIAQVIRDLDVDLIGLQEVGWHHRGESGMDQFAFLERNTGLKAYAGPTKHSERAHYGNCLLTRLPVRSMETMDLSVGKREPRGGIDAVVEVQGRPVRVIVAHLGLDPWERAKQVGDIVSRVESQPGLPTLFMGDLNEWTPSSPRLRQLESSFADVANPRSFHARMPTLRLDRIYVTGGLQIPAFEVIRTILTRRASDHLPVRAVLAVP
;
A
#
# COMPACT_ATOMS: atom_id res chain seq x y z
N MET A 1 23.47 -37.81 12.87
CA MET A 1 23.83 -37.07 11.64
C MET A 1 23.14 -37.75 10.46
N ILE A 2 21.98 -37.26 10.00
CA ILE A 2 21.19 -37.93 8.96
C ILE A 2 21.79 -37.61 7.58
N ARG A 3 22.51 -38.56 6.98
CA ARG A 3 22.98 -38.46 5.58
C ARG A 3 21.81 -38.74 4.64
N PHE A 4 21.32 -37.73 3.94
CA PHE A 4 20.37 -37.93 2.85
C PHE A 4 21.08 -38.50 1.61
N SER A 5 20.50 -39.51 0.97
CA SER A 5 21.04 -40.06 -0.28
C SER A 5 21.01 -39.02 -1.40
N ARG A 6 21.97 -39.09 -2.34
CA ARG A 6 22.07 -38.18 -3.49
C ARG A 6 20.76 -38.07 -4.27
N ASP A 7 20.02 -39.17 -4.40
CA ASP A 7 18.74 -39.22 -5.11
C ASP A 7 17.62 -38.46 -4.39
N ARG A 8 17.65 -38.40 -3.06
CA ARG A 8 16.68 -37.63 -2.28
C ARG A 8 16.95 -36.13 -2.43
N VAL A 9 18.23 -35.73 -2.42
CA VAL A 9 18.64 -34.35 -2.65
C VAL A 9 18.28 -33.89 -4.06
N GLN A 10 18.49 -34.73 -5.08
CA GLN A 10 18.13 -34.42 -6.47
C GLN A 10 16.61 -34.31 -6.67
N ARG A 11 15.81 -35.19 -6.06
CA ARG A 11 14.34 -35.09 -6.11
C ARG A 11 13.80 -33.83 -5.43
N ILE A 12 14.35 -33.47 -4.27
CA ILE A 12 14.00 -32.22 -3.59
C ILE A 12 14.39 -31.02 -4.44
N ALA A 13 15.60 -31.02 -5.04
CA ALA A 13 16.05 -29.95 -5.91
C ALA A 13 15.18 -29.81 -7.18
N ALA A 14 14.77 -30.93 -7.78
CA ALA A 14 13.87 -30.96 -8.93
C ALA A 14 12.46 -30.47 -8.57
N ALA A 15 11.91 -30.88 -7.43
CA ALA A 15 10.63 -30.39 -6.91
C ALA A 15 10.67 -28.88 -6.62
N LEU A 16 11.78 -28.38 -6.06
CA LEU A 16 11.99 -26.94 -5.83
C LEU A 16 12.14 -26.16 -7.14
N ARG A 17 12.77 -26.74 -8.17
CA ARG A 17 12.86 -26.13 -9.51
C ARG A 17 11.51 -26.09 -10.21
N ALA A 18 10.73 -27.17 -10.13
CA ALA A 18 9.37 -27.24 -10.66
C ALA A 18 8.40 -26.29 -9.92
N ALA A 19 8.54 -26.15 -8.60
CA ALA A 19 7.79 -25.17 -7.82
C ALA A 19 8.20 -23.72 -8.14
N ARG A 20 9.47 -23.48 -8.48
CA ARG A 20 9.98 -22.19 -8.95
C ARG A 20 9.50 -21.84 -10.37
N SER A 21 9.37 -22.81 -11.27
CA SER A 21 8.90 -22.58 -12.64
C SER A 21 7.38 -22.40 -12.74
N ARG A 22 6.61 -22.93 -11.76
CA ARG A 22 5.14 -22.70 -11.66
C ARG A 22 4.75 -21.37 -11.04
N ARG A 23 5.69 -20.61 -10.45
CA ARG A 23 5.40 -19.27 -9.93
C ARG A 23 5.53 -18.24 -11.04
N PRO A 24 4.46 -17.51 -11.39
CA PRO A 24 4.58 -16.42 -12.34
C PRO A 24 5.66 -15.45 -11.85
N ARG A 25 6.56 -15.04 -12.75
CA ARG A 25 7.51 -13.96 -12.47
C ARG A 25 6.68 -12.75 -12.03
N ARG A 26 6.89 -12.27 -10.80
CA ARG A 26 6.24 -11.03 -10.31
C ARG A 26 6.61 -9.90 -11.26
N ALA A 27 5.63 -9.46 -12.05
CA ALA A 27 5.81 -8.40 -13.02
C ALA A 27 5.86 -7.05 -12.29
N ASP A 28 6.69 -6.12 -12.80
CA ASP A 28 6.74 -4.75 -12.28
C ASP A 28 5.66 -3.86 -12.92
N ARG A 29 4.86 -4.43 -13.83
CA ARG A 29 3.72 -3.80 -14.50
C ARG A 29 2.72 -4.89 -14.93
N ARG A 30 1.44 -4.54 -14.94
CA ARG A 30 0.37 -5.29 -15.63
C ARG A 30 -0.45 -4.31 -16.47
N SER A 31 -0.94 -4.75 -17.62
CA SER A 31 -1.68 -3.88 -18.55
C SER A 31 -2.72 -4.69 -19.33
N LEU A 32 -3.69 -5.24 -18.60
CA LEU A 32 -4.87 -5.88 -19.19
C LEU A 32 -6.03 -4.86 -19.21
N PRO A 33 -7.00 -5.01 -20.14
CA PRO A 33 -8.22 -4.22 -20.10
C PRO A 33 -9.07 -4.58 -18.86
N VAL A 34 -9.92 -3.65 -18.44
CA VAL A 34 -10.98 -3.93 -17.47
C VAL A 34 -11.96 -4.93 -18.13
N PRO A 35 -12.33 -6.04 -17.46
CA PRO A 35 -13.31 -6.99 -18.01
C PRO A 35 -14.66 -6.33 -18.31
N ASP A 36 -15.33 -6.82 -19.35
CA ASP A 36 -16.67 -6.35 -19.72
C ASP A 36 -17.64 -6.53 -18.53
N GLY A 37 -18.50 -5.52 -18.33
CA GLY A 37 -19.48 -5.50 -17.25
C GLY A 37 -18.95 -5.11 -15.86
N MET A 38 -17.66 -4.80 -15.73
CA MET A 38 -17.07 -4.28 -14.49
C MET A 38 -16.78 -2.79 -14.56
N ALA A 39 -16.92 -2.08 -13.44
CA ALA A 39 -16.59 -0.67 -13.33
C ALA A 39 -15.08 -0.47 -13.11
N ALA A 40 -14.49 0.50 -13.79
CA ALA A 40 -13.09 0.88 -13.58
C ALA A 40 -12.96 1.82 -12.38
N LEU A 41 -11.97 1.56 -11.52
CA LEU A 41 -11.59 2.44 -10.41
C LEU A 41 -10.08 2.66 -10.43
N SER A 42 -9.65 3.91 -10.56
CA SER A 42 -8.23 4.28 -10.56
C SER A 42 -7.75 4.58 -9.14
N VAL A 43 -6.70 3.88 -8.70
CA VAL A 43 -6.18 3.99 -7.33
C VAL A 43 -4.68 4.18 -7.32
N ALA A 44 -4.15 4.73 -6.24
CA ALA A 44 -2.71 4.70 -5.99
C ALA A 44 -2.37 4.49 -4.50
N THR A 45 -1.14 4.08 -4.24
CA THR A 45 -0.54 4.18 -2.90
C THR A 45 0.84 4.82 -2.98
N TRP A 46 1.19 5.62 -1.97
CA TRP A 46 2.48 6.28 -1.92
C TRP A 46 2.90 6.67 -0.50
N ASN A 47 4.05 6.18 -0.06
CA ASN A 47 4.76 6.73 1.09
C ASN A 47 5.41 8.07 0.69
N ILE A 48 4.99 9.18 1.30
CA ILE A 48 5.43 10.54 0.94
C ILE A 48 6.59 11.05 1.80
N HIS A 49 7.10 10.24 2.73
CA HIS A 49 8.23 10.55 3.60
C HIS A 49 8.13 11.95 4.23
N SER A 50 6.97 12.28 4.81
CA SER A 50 6.67 13.59 5.41
C SER A 50 6.84 14.78 4.45
N CYS A 51 6.65 14.58 3.15
CA CYS A 51 6.95 15.55 2.08
C CYS A 51 8.42 15.97 1.99
N VAL A 52 9.34 15.19 2.56
CA VAL A 52 10.79 15.44 2.52
C VAL A 52 11.40 14.61 1.41
N GLY A 53 11.82 15.30 0.35
CA GLY A 53 12.45 14.66 -0.80
C GLY A 53 13.85 14.13 -0.52
N LEU A 54 14.40 13.40 -1.49
CA LEU A 54 15.79 12.91 -1.46
C LEU A 54 16.84 14.02 -1.51
N ASP A 55 16.43 15.24 -1.84
CA ASP A 55 17.23 16.46 -1.72
C ASP A 55 17.17 17.08 -0.30
N ALA A 56 16.59 16.35 0.66
CA ALA A 56 16.38 16.77 2.05
C ALA A 56 15.54 18.04 2.20
N ARG A 57 14.77 18.41 1.16
CA ARG A 57 13.89 19.58 1.20
C ARG A 57 12.46 19.15 1.50
N PHE A 58 11.87 19.79 2.50
CA PHE A 58 10.43 19.76 2.69
C PHE A 58 9.75 20.54 1.55
N ALA A 59 8.96 19.85 0.73
CA ALA A 59 8.37 20.42 -0.47
C ALA A 59 6.96 19.82 -0.75
N PRO A 60 5.96 20.14 0.08
CA PRO A 60 4.62 19.57 -0.01
C PRO A 60 3.92 19.90 -1.35
N ASP A 61 4.24 21.02 -1.99
CA ASP A 61 3.74 21.35 -3.33
C ASP A 61 4.14 20.31 -4.38
N ARG A 62 5.32 19.70 -4.26
CA ARG A 62 5.77 18.63 -5.17
C ARG A 62 4.93 17.37 -4.99
N ILE A 63 4.58 17.05 -3.74
CA ILE A 63 3.69 15.93 -3.42
C ILE A 63 2.31 16.18 -4.01
N ALA A 64 1.74 17.37 -3.77
CA ALA A 64 0.44 17.75 -4.33
C ALA A 64 0.44 17.73 -5.87
N GLN A 65 1.52 18.20 -6.52
CA GLN A 65 1.67 18.12 -7.97
C GLN A 65 1.67 16.67 -8.47
N VAL A 66 2.46 15.79 -7.85
CA VAL A 66 2.46 14.36 -8.21
C VAL A 66 1.05 13.78 -8.07
N ILE A 67 0.35 14.06 -6.98
CA ILE A 67 -1.01 13.54 -6.75
C ILE A 67 -1.98 14.01 -7.84
N ARG A 68 -1.91 15.28 -8.25
CA ARG A 68 -2.71 15.80 -9.37
C ARG A 68 -2.36 15.09 -10.69
N ASP A 69 -1.07 14.90 -10.97
CA ASP A 69 -0.59 14.24 -12.20
C ASP A 69 -0.97 12.76 -12.27
N LEU A 70 -1.18 12.09 -11.12
CA LEU A 70 -1.64 10.70 -11.09
C LEU A 70 -3.05 10.53 -11.64
N ASP A 71 -3.89 11.56 -11.45
CA ASP A 71 -5.31 11.59 -11.80
C ASP A 71 -6.05 10.30 -11.38
N VAL A 72 -6.08 10.04 -10.07
CA VAL A 72 -6.72 8.85 -9.49
C VAL A 72 -7.98 9.20 -8.71
N ASP A 73 -8.94 8.25 -8.66
CA ASP A 73 -10.17 8.37 -7.88
C ASP A 73 -9.89 8.43 -6.39
N LEU A 74 -8.91 7.64 -5.93
CA LEU A 74 -8.43 7.66 -4.56
C LEU A 74 -6.94 7.29 -4.46
N ILE A 75 -6.29 7.77 -3.41
CA ILE A 75 -4.91 7.44 -3.08
C ILE A 75 -4.72 7.24 -1.58
N GLY A 76 -4.06 6.14 -1.22
CA GLY A 76 -3.60 5.88 0.14
C GLY A 76 -2.19 6.41 0.33
N LEU A 77 -2.02 7.36 1.26
CA LEU A 77 -0.74 7.95 1.61
C LEU A 77 -0.25 7.44 2.95
N GLN A 78 1.06 7.19 3.02
CA GLN A 78 1.76 6.87 4.26
C GLN A 78 2.76 7.99 4.59
N GLU A 79 3.09 8.11 5.87
CA GLU A 79 4.00 9.14 6.37
C GLU A 79 3.54 10.57 6.12
N VAL A 80 2.23 10.81 6.25
CA VAL A 80 1.64 12.14 6.14
C VAL A 80 1.76 12.84 7.48
N GLY A 81 2.18 14.10 7.46
CA GLY A 81 2.36 14.93 8.64
C GLY A 81 3.83 15.00 9.08
N TRP A 82 4.05 15.37 10.33
CA TRP A 82 5.38 15.74 10.81
C TRP A 82 5.73 14.93 12.07
N HIS A 83 6.95 14.39 12.10
CA HIS A 83 7.46 13.69 13.27
C HIS A 83 8.80 14.24 13.78
N HIS A 84 9.80 14.54 12.93
CA HIS A 84 11.06 15.21 13.35
C HIS A 84 11.81 16.00 12.24
N ARG A 85 11.38 15.93 10.97
CA ARG A 85 12.18 16.35 9.79
C ARG A 85 11.52 17.38 8.85
N GLY A 86 10.34 17.89 9.20
CA GLY A 86 9.62 18.92 8.44
C GLY A 86 9.41 20.19 9.25
N GLU A 87 8.81 21.21 8.63
CA GLU A 87 8.35 22.38 9.38
C GLU A 87 7.29 21.94 10.40
N SER A 88 7.62 22.07 11.68
CA SER A 88 6.67 21.85 12.78
C SER A 88 5.51 22.82 12.62
N GLY A 89 4.28 22.30 12.57
CA GLY A 89 3.06 23.12 12.57
C GLY A 89 2.30 23.18 11.24
N MET A 90 2.85 22.68 10.13
CA MET A 90 2.07 22.53 8.90
C MET A 90 1.15 21.32 8.97
N ASP A 91 -0.15 21.56 8.84
CA ASP A 91 -1.13 20.49 8.63
C ASP A 91 -1.07 20.00 7.18
N GLN A 92 -0.28 18.95 6.96
CA GLN A 92 -0.14 18.32 5.64
C GLN A 92 -1.45 17.70 5.15
N PHE A 93 -2.33 17.22 6.05
CA PHE A 93 -3.62 16.63 5.64
C PHE A 93 -4.49 17.71 5.00
N ALA A 94 -4.67 18.83 5.70
CA ALA A 94 -5.46 19.95 5.20
C ALA A 94 -4.80 20.64 4.00
N PHE A 95 -3.47 20.69 3.94
CA PHE A 95 -2.76 21.21 2.76
C PHE A 95 -3.00 20.34 1.53
N LEU A 96 -2.85 19.02 1.65
CA LEU A 96 -3.02 18.10 0.53
C LEU A 96 -4.46 18.13 0.03
N GLU A 97 -5.46 18.21 0.91
CA GLU A 97 -6.86 18.40 0.50
C GLU A 97 -7.02 19.64 -0.38
N ARG A 98 -6.60 20.81 0.13
CA ARG A 98 -6.73 22.09 -0.59
C ARG A 98 -6.02 22.11 -1.93
N ASN A 99 -4.86 21.46 -2.03
CA ASN A 99 -4.00 21.55 -3.21
C ASN A 99 -4.21 20.41 -4.21
N THR A 100 -4.92 19.35 -3.86
CA THR A 100 -5.20 18.23 -4.79
C THR A 100 -6.63 18.22 -5.29
N GLY A 101 -7.55 18.90 -4.59
CA GLY A 101 -8.98 18.84 -4.89
C GLY A 101 -9.65 17.52 -4.45
N LEU A 102 -8.91 16.65 -3.77
CA LEU A 102 -9.40 15.41 -3.17
C LEU A 102 -9.69 15.65 -1.69
N LYS A 103 -10.77 15.09 -1.15
CA LYS A 103 -11.05 15.16 0.29
C LYS A 103 -10.08 14.29 1.08
N ALA A 104 -9.59 14.80 2.21
CA ALA A 104 -8.67 14.09 3.08
C ALA A 104 -9.36 13.44 4.27
N TYR A 105 -9.10 12.16 4.46
CA TYR A 105 -9.48 11.38 5.63
C TYR A 105 -8.21 10.97 6.36
N ALA A 106 -7.96 11.62 7.50
CA ALA A 106 -6.72 11.46 8.26
C ALA A 106 -6.81 10.26 9.22
N GLY A 107 -5.81 9.38 9.19
CA GLY A 107 -5.58 8.29 10.14
C GLY A 107 -4.23 8.45 10.86
N PRO A 108 -4.05 9.51 11.67
CA PRO A 108 -2.85 9.74 12.47
C PRO A 108 -2.60 8.61 13.48
N THR A 109 -1.34 8.22 13.65
CA THR A 109 -0.87 7.21 14.61
C THR A 109 -0.13 7.83 15.78
N LYS A 110 0.27 9.10 15.66
CA LYS A 110 0.84 9.92 16.72
C LYS A 110 0.03 11.20 16.86
N HIS A 111 -0.42 11.45 18.08
CA HIS A 111 -1.10 12.68 18.48
C HIS A 111 -0.33 13.30 19.64
N SER A 112 0.50 14.30 19.34
CA SER A 112 1.11 15.14 20.38
C SER A 112 1.41 16.51 19.81
N GLU A 113 1.67 17.48 20.70
CA GLU A 113 2.23 18.80 20.34
C GLU A 113 3.59 18.72 19.63
N ARG A 114 4.18 17.51 19.49
CA ARG A 114 5.48 17.26 18.86
C ARG A 114 5.41 16.28 17.67
N ALA A 115 4.24 15.75 17.33
CA ALA A 115 4.03 14.92 16.14
C ALA A 115 2.53 14.77 15.84
N HIS A 116 2.14 15.12 14.62
CA HIS A 116 0.87 14.74 14.00
C HIS A 116 1.20 14.01 12.71
N TYR A 117 1.17 12.68 12.75
CA TYR A 117 1.75 11.83 11.71
C TYR A 117 0.97 10.52 11.56
N GLY A 118 0.77 10.05 10.34
CA GLY A 118 0.17 8.74 10.07
C GLY A 118 -0.20 8.52 8.61
N ASN A 119 -1.36 7.89 8.39
CA ASN A 119 -1.88 7.59 7.06
C ASN A 119 -2.92 8.63 6.64
N CYS A 120 -3.11 8.80 5.33
CA CYS A 120 -4.19 9.60 4.77
C CYS A 120 -4.84 8.86 3.61
N LEU A 121 -6.17 8.90 3.53
CA LEU A 121 -6.90 8.56 2.32
C LEU A 121 -7.34 9.87 1.67
N LEU A 122 -6.85 10.15 0.46
CA LEU A 122 -7.38 11.22 -0.38
C LEU A 122 -8.32 10.62 -1.42
N THR A 123 -9.53 11.16 -1.58
CA THR A 123 -10.50 10.63 -2.55
C THR A 123 -11.45 11.69 -3.08
N ARG A 124 -11.90 11.52 -4.33
CA ARG A 124 -13.02 12.28 -4.93
C ARG A 124 -14.37 11.58 -4.72
N LEU A 125 -14.35 10.33 -4.29
CA LEU A 125 -15.55 9.49 -4.12
C LEU A 125 -16.26 9.77 -2.79
N PRO A 126 -17.58 9.57 -2.71
CA PRO A 126 -18.30 9.59 -1.45
C PRO A 126 -17.75 8.53 -0.49
N VAL A 127 -17.49 8.94 0.77
CA VAL A 127 -17.10 8.03 1.85
C VAL A 127 -18.30 7.84 2.78
N ARG A 128 -18.75 6.59 2.92
CA ARG A 128 -19.91 6.20 3.72
C ARG A 128 -19.55 6.05 5.20
N SER A 129 -18.39 5.50 5.48
CA SER A 129 -17.85 5.33 6.82
C SER A 129 -16.33 5.30 6.78
N MET A 130 -15.71 5.65 7.90
CA MET A 130 -14.27 5.60 8.08
C MET A 130 -13.95 5.39 9.56
N GLU A 131 -13.06 4.45 9.83
CA GLU A 131 -12.48 4.20 11.14
C GLU A 131 -10.95 4.21 11.07
N THR A 132 -10.31 4.58 12.16
CA THR A 132 -8.86 4.40 12.33
C THR A 132 -8.57 3.01 12.91
N MET A 133 -7.53 2.36 12.41
CA MET A 133 -7.02 1.09 12.93
C MET A 133 -5.78 1.35 13.77
N ASP A 134 -5.78 0.93 15.03
CA ASP A 134 -4.54 0.84 15.82
C ASP A 134 -3.82 -0.46 15.51
N LEU A 135 -2.60 -0.35 14.99
CA LEU A 135 -1.72 -1.46 14.64
C LEU A 135 -0.44 -1.43 15.48
N SER A 136 -0.44 -0.72 16.60
CA SER A 136 0.72 -0.57 17.48
C SER A 136 1.05 -1.88 18.20
N VAL A 137 2.35 -2.15 18.37
CA VAL A 137 2.83 -3.36 19.04
C VAL A 137 3.81 -3.00 20.16
N GLY A 138 3.35 -3.10 21.40
CA GLY A 138 4.16 -2.85 22.58
C GLY A 138 4.75 -1.43 22.60
N LYS A 139 6.07 -1.32 22.82
CA LYS A 139 6.79 -0.04 22.88
C LYS A 139 7.41 0.39 21.53
N ARG A 140 7.01 -0.24 20.43
CA ARG A 140 7.52 0.11 19.08
C ARG A 140 6.91 1.43 18.62
N GLU A 141 7.42 1.95 17.52
CA GLU A 141 6.81 3.12 16.90
C GLU A 141 5.32 2.87 16.60
N PRO A 142 4.42 3.77 17.01
CA PRO A 142 2.98 3.62 16.74
C PRO A 142 2.69 3.49 15.25
N ARG A 143 1.98 2.42 14.90
CA ARG A 143 1.52 2.13 13.55
C ARG A 143 0.00 2.04 13.56
N GLY A 144 -0.60 2.30 12.41
CA GLY A 144 -2.04 2.27 12.26
C GLY A 144 -2.44 2.26 10.81
N GLY A 145 -3.74 2.41 10.60
CA GLY A 145 -4.34 2.42 9.29
C GLY A 145 -5.67 3.15 9.27
N ILE A 146 -6.23 3.24 8.08
CA ILE A 146 -7.59 3.72 7.82
C ILE A 146 -8.36 2.53 7.27
N ASP A 147 -9.59 2.36 7.75
CA ASP A 147 -10.57 1.38 7.28
C ASP A 147 -11.82 2.15 6.87
N ALA A 148 -12.01 2.37 5.58
CA ALA A 148 -13.09 3.19 5.04
C ALA A 148 -13.94 2.42 4.05
N VAL A 149 -15.21 2.81 3.92
CA VAL A 149 -16.10 2.34 2.85
C VAL A 149 -16.38 3.50 1.92
N VAL A 150 -15.93 3.39 0.67
CA VAL A 150 -16.18 4.36 -0.39
C VAL A 150 -17.26 3.85 -1.35
N GLU A 151 -17.90 4.77 -2.05
CA GLU A 151 -18.92 4.44 -3.04
C GLU A 151 -18.38 4.55 -4.47
N VAL A 152 -18.45 3.45 -5.21
CA VAL A 152 -18.00 3.34 -6.60
C VAL A 152 -19.21 2.97 -7.45
N GLN A 153 -19.73 3.94 -8.22
CA GLN A 153 -20.91 3.75 -9.08
C GLN A 153 -22.10 3.06 -8.36
N GLY A 154 -22.43 3.52 -7.15
CA GLY A 154 -23.51 2.95 -6.33
C GLY A 154 -23.13 1.77 -5.44
N ARG A 155 -21.91 1.21 -5.62
CA ARG A 155 -21.46 -0.02 -4.93
C ARG A 155 -20.48 0.31 -3.82
N PRO A 156 -20.61 -0.31 -2.63
CA PRO A 156 -19.65 -0.11 -1.55
C PRO A 156 -18.35 -0.88 -1.82
N VAL A 157 -17.22 -0.19 -1.71
CA VAL A 157 -15.88 -0.78 -1.76
C VAL A 157 -15.15 -0.38 -0.50
N ARG A 158 -14.65 -1.37 0.24
CA ARG A 158 -13.81 -1.13 1.41
C ARG A 158 -12.39 -0.80 0.99
N VAL A 159 -11.80 0.21 1.61
CA VAL A 159 -10.45 0.69 1.36
C VAL A 159 -9.69 0.71 2.68
N ILE A 160 -8.67 -0.13 2.77
CA ILE A 160 -7.74 -0.18 3.89
C ILE A 160 -6.42 0.45 3.46
N VAL A 161 -5.96 1.47 4.19
CA VAL A 161 -4.64 2.10 3.99
C VAL A 161 -3.81 1.89 5.25
N ALA A 162 -2.63 1.27 5.15
CA ALA A 162 -1.79 1.09 6.33
C ALA A 162 -0.29 1.22 6.03
N HIS A 163 0.49 1.53 7.07
CA HIS A 163 1.95 1.52 7.04
C HIS A 163 2.46 0.59 8.13
N LEU A 164 3.02 -0.55 7.74
CA LEU A 164 3.45 -1.58 8.69
C LEU A 164 4.82 -1.28 9.29
N GLY A 165 5.10 -1.89 10.44
CA GLY A 165 6.34 -1.69 11.17
C GLY A 165 7.56 -2.38 10.54
N LEU A 166 8.73 -2.03 11.07
CA LEU A 166 10.02 -2.51 10.53
C LEU A 166 10.43 -3.87 11.07
N ASP A 167 9.85 -4.31 12.19
CA ASP A 167 10.19 -5.60 12.80
C ASP A 167 9.30 -6.75 12.27
N PRO A 168 9.88 -7.92 11.93
CA PRO A 168 9.10 -9.04 11.39
C PRO A 168 8.01 -9.58 12.31
N TRP A 169 8.17 -9.51 13.64
CA TRP A 169 7.16 -9.98 14.60
C TRP A 169 6.04 -8.98 14.77
N GLU A 170 6.40 -7.69 14.78
CA GLU A 170 5.43 -6.59 14.71
C GLU A 170 4.54 -6.75 13.47
N ARG A 171 5.15 -6.88 12.28
CA ARG A 171 4.40 -7.09 11.04
C ARG A 171 3.54 -8.35 11.05
N ALA A 172 3.98 -9.41 11.73
CA ALA A 172 3.18 -10.64 11.83
C ALA A 172 1.88 -10.40 12.58
N LYS A 173 1.92 -9.68 13.71
CA LYS A 173 0.72 -9.28 14.42
C LYS A 173 -0.15 -8.36 13.56
N GLN A 174 0.43 -7.32 12.96
CA GLN A 174 -0.32 -6.33 12.16
C GLN A 174 -1.02 -6.95 10.95
N VAL A 175 -0.34 -7.87 10.25
CA VAL A 175 -0.95 -8.63 9.15
C VAL A 175 -2.09 -9.51 9.66
N GLY A 176 -1.93 -10.16 10.81
CA GLY A 176 -3.00 -10.91 11.46
C GLY A 176 -4.23 -10.05 11.73
N ASP A 177 -4.04 -8.87 12.33
CA ASP A 177 -5.12 -7.93 12.64
C ASP A 177 -5.85 -7.47 11.37
N ILE A 178 -5.12 -7.14 10.30
CA ILE A 178 -5.69 -6.75 9.00
C ILE A 178 -6.48 -7.91 8.39
N VAL A 179 -5.91 -9.11 8.37
CA VAL A 179 -6.57 -10.29 7.80
C VAL A 179 -7.86 -10.63 8.56
N SER A 180 -7.82 -10.68 9.89
CA SER A 180 -9.01 -10.91 10.71
C SER A 180 -10.10 -9.85 10.48
N ARG A 181 -9.69 -8.60 10.26
CA ARG A 181 -10.60 -7.49 9.97
C ARG A 181 -11.24 -7.60 8.58
N VAL A 182 -10.53 -8.13 7.58
CA VAL A 182 -11.08 -8.41 6.24
C VAL A 182 -12.03 -9.61 6.29
N GLU A 183 -11.62 -10.68 6.97
CA GLU A 183 -12.38 -11.93 7.09
C GLU A 183 -13.66 -11.80 7.92
N SER A 184 -13.79 -10.76 8.76
CA SER A 184 -15.04 -10.49 9.48
C SER A 184 -16.16 -9.96 8.58
N GLN A 185 -15.86 -9.51 7.36
CA GLN A 185 -16.82 -9.00 6.38
C GLN A 185 -16.49 -9.52 4.96
N PRO A 186 -16.55 -10.85 4.73
CA PRO A 186 -16.04 -11.46 3.50
C PRO A 186 -16.82 -11.09 2.23
N GLY A 187 -18.06 -10.60 2.38
CA GLY A 187 -18.92 -10.18 1.26
C GLY A 187 -18.67 -8.75 0.76
N LEU A 188 -17.80 -7.98 1.43
CA LEU A 188 -17.51 -6.59 1.05
C LEU A 188 -16.27 -6.54 0.16
N PRO A 189 -16.37 -6.12 -1.12
CA PRO A 189 -15.22 -5.95 -2.00
C PRO A 189 -14.18 -5.06 -1.33
N THR A 190 -12.95 -5.57 -1.15
CA THR A 190 -11.95 -4.92 -0.30
C THR A 190 -10.65 -4.70 -1.05
N LEU A 191 -10.21 -3.45 -1.06
CA LEU A 191 -8.89 -2.97 -1.44
C LEU A 191 -8.07 -2.74 -0.17
N PHE A 192 -6.88 -3.34 -0.09
CA PHE A 192 -5.88 -3.04 0.94
C PHE A 192 -4.60 -2.54 0.27
N MET A 193 -4.08 -1.39 0.69
CA MET A 193 -2.87 -0.82 0.11
C MET A 193 -1.98 -0.10 1.13
N GLY A 194 -0.70 0.02 0.79
CA GLY A 194 0.25 0.79 1.58
C GLY A 194 1.68 0.27 1.52
N ASP A 195 2.52 0.83 2.38
CA ASP A 195 3.88 0.36 2.62
C ASP A 195 3.88 -0.75 3.68
N LEU A 196 4.17 -1.97 3.24
CA LEU A 196 4.17 -3.14 4.11
C LEU A 196 5.53 -3.40 4.77
N ASN A 197 6.58 -2.65 4.42
CA ASN A 197 7.95 -2.90 4.89
C ASN A 197 8.40 -4.37 4.75
N GLU A 198 7.87 -5.08 3.74
CA GLU A 198 8.09 -6.51 3.55
C GLU A 198 8.56 -6.83 2.12
N TRP A 199 9.87 -6.85 1.94
CA TRP A 199 10.52 -7.19 0.68
C TRP A 199 10.82 -8.69 0.52
N THR A 200 10.76 -9.48 1.60
CA THR A 200 11.20 -10.89 1.56
C THR A 200 10.23 -11.72 0.72
N PRO A 201 10.66 -12.28 -0.41
CA PRO A 201 9.78 -13.08 -1.25
C PRO A 201 9.25 -14.28 -0.46
N SER A 202 7.94 -14.50 -0.48
CA SER A 202 7.28 -15.62 0.20
C SER A 202 7.41 -15.62 1.72
N SER A 203 7.57 -14.46 2.37
CA SER A 203 7.55 -14.42 3.84
C SER A 203 6.22 -14.98 4.39
N PRO A 204 6.20 -15.53 5.62
CA PRO A 204 4.95 -16.04 6.22
C PRO A 204 3.81 -15.01 6.22
N ARG A 205 4.15 -13.74 6.47
CA ARG A 205 3.23 -12.59 6.44
C ARG A 205 2.61 -12.39 5.06
N LEU A 206 3.43 -12.46 4.01
CA LEU A 206 2.92 -12.34 2.64
C LEU A 206 2.03 -13.53 2.27
N ARG A 207 2.37 -14.74 2.72
CA ARG A 207 1.53 -15.92 2.47
C ARG A 207 0.19 -15.82 3.17
N GLN A 208 0.15 -15.23 4.36
CA GLN A 208 -1.08 -14.98 5.09
C GLN A 208 -1.96 -13.93 4.39
N LEU A 209 -1.37 -12.88 3.82
CA LEU A 209 -2.12 -11.96 2.96
C LEU A 209 -2.60 -12.67 1.68
N GLU A 210 -1.73 -13.43 1.03
CA GLU A 210 -2.05 -14.19 -0.19
C GLU A 210 -3.12 -15.29 0.03
N SER A 211 -3.45 -15.67 1.27
CA SER A 211 -4.57 -16.59 1.55
C SER A 211 -5.93 -15.89 1.65
N SER A 212 -5.96 -14.61 2.01
CA SER A 212 -7.21 -13.85 2.21
C SER A 212 -7.50 -12.85 1.08
N PHE A 213 -6.48 -12.56 0.25
CA PHE A 213 -6.59 -11.71 -0.93
C PHE A 213 -6.38 -12.50 -2.23
N ALA A 214 -7.22 -12.21 -3.22
CA ALA A 214 -7.27 -12.95 -4.48
C ALA A 214 -6.28 -12.44 -5.54
N ASP A 215 -5.94 -11.14 -5.52
CA ASP A 215 -5.00 -10.54 -6.47
C ASP A 215 -4.14 -9.47 -5.79
N VAL A 216 -2.95 -9.21 -6.37
CA VAL A 216 -1.96 -8.29 -5.83
C VAL A 216 -1.15 -7.59 -6.93
N ALA A 217 -0.98 -6.28 -6.79
CA ALA A 217 0.09 -5.51 -7.41
C ALA A 217 1.21 -5.30 -6.39
N ASN A 218 2.43 -5.70 -6.75
CA ASN A 218 3.60 -5.63 -5.87
C ASN A 218 4.87 -5.24 -6.62
N PRO A 219 4.87 -4.14 -7.39
CA PRO A 219 6.03 -3.76 -8.20
C PRO A 219 7.22 -3.32 -7.34
N ARG A 220 8.37 -3.12 -7.98
CA ARG A 220 9.53 -2.48 -7.33
C ARG A 220 9.34 -0.96 -7.30
N SER A 221 9.08 -0.42 -6.12
CA SER A 221 8.81 1.00 -5.85
C SER A 221 9.90 1.68 -5.01
N PHE A 222 10.70 0.91 -4.26
CA PHE A 222 11.76 1.41 -3.37
C PHE A 222 13.13 0.86 -3.76
N HIS A 223 14.24 1.58 -3.67
CA HIS A 223 14.36 3.01 -3.39
C HIS A 223 14.15 3.81 -4.68
N ALA A 224 13.54 4.99 -4.64
CA ALA A 224 13.05 5.71 -5.83
C ALA A 224 14.13 6.01 -6.89
N ARG A 225 15.39 6.19 -6.47
CA ARG A 225 16.54 6.35 -7.40
C ARG A 225 16.84 5.09 -8.20
N MET A 226 16.71 3.90 -7.58
CA MET A 226 16.98 2.59 -8.16
C MET A 226 16.00 1.56 -7.57
N PRO A 227 14.78 1.44 -8.13
CA PRO A 227 13.72 0.65 -7.51
C PRO A 227 14.03 -0.85 -7.59
N THR A 228 14.32 -1.45 -6.44
CA THR A 228 14.80 -2.84 -6.29
C THR A 228 13.92 -3.66 -5.33
N LEU A 229 13.33 -3.03 -4.32
CA LEU A 229 12.48 -3.61 -3.28
C LEU A 229 10.98 -3.38 -3.55
N ARG A 230 10.16 -4.30 -3.03
CA ARG A 230 8.70 -4.37 -3.23
C ARG A 230 7.97 -4.12 -1.90
N LEU A 231 8.11 -2.90 -1.38
CA LEU A 231 7.55 -2.51 -0.09
C LEU A 231 6.08 -2.11 -0.23
N ASP A 232 5.78 -1.28 -1.22
CA ASP A 232 4.43 -0.79 -1.52
C ASP A 232 3.61 -1.84 -2.29
N ARG A 233 2.40 -2.11 -1.81
CA ARG A 233 1.51 -3.13 -2.39
C ARG A 233 0.06 -2.70 -2.42
N ILE A 234 -0.68 -3.30 -3.35
CA ILE A 234 -2.13 -3.16 -3.51
C ILE A 234 -2.68 -4.59 -3.59
N TYR A 235 -3.49 -4.98 -2.62
CA TYR A 235 -4.17 -6.26 -2.52
C TYR A 235 -5.66 -6.06 -2.71
N VAL A 236 -6.33 -7.02 -3.37
CA VAL A 236 -7.78 -6.98 -3.55
C VAL A 236 -8.44 -8.34 -3.31
N THR A 237 -9.68 -8.31 -2.85
CA THR A 237 -10.54 -9.48 -2.63
C THR A 237 -12.01 -9.12 -2.81
N GLY A 238 -12.92 -10.09 -2.67
CA GLY A 238 -14.36 -9.88 -2.79
C GLY A 238 -14.80 -9.55 -4.22
N GLY A 239 -14.21 -10.22 -5.22
CA GLY A 239 -14.55 -10.05 -6.64
C GLY A 239 -13.82 -8.92 -7.36
N LEU A 240 -13.12 -8.03 -6.63
CA LEU A 240 -12.22 -7.04 -7.22
C LEU A 240 -11.06 -7.72 -7.96
N GLN A 241 -10.60 -7.09 -9.04
CA GLN A 241 -9.43 -7.53 -9.82
C GLN A 241 -8.49 -6.36 -10.10
N ILE A 242 -7.20 -6.63 -10.34
CA ILE A 242 -6.22 -5.61 -10.71
C ILE A 242 -5.81 -5.82 -12.18
N PRO A 243 -6.60 -5.40 -13.18
CA PRO A 243 -6.23 -5.56 -14.60
C PRO A 243 -4.93 -4.83 -14.97
N ALA A 244 -4.65 -3.67 -14.36
CA ALA A 244 -3.45 -2.90 -14.67
C ALA A 244 -2.82 -2.28 -13.42
N PHE A 245 -1.49 -2.22 -13.42
CA PHE A 245 -0.73 -1.44 -12.44
C PHE A 245 0.64 -1.05 -12.98
N GLU A 246 1.17 0.06 -12.48
CA GLU A 246 2.48 0.59 -12.85
C GLU A 246 3.12 1.39 -11.70
N VAL A 247 4.43 1.61 -11.82
CA VAL A 247 5.17 2.51 -10.93
C VAL A 247 5.44 3.80 -11.66
N ILE A 248 5.04 4.92 -11.07
CA ILE A 248 5.11 6.23 -11.71
C ILE A 248 6.50 6.81 -11.54
N ARG A 249 7.28 6.78 -12.62
CA ARG A 249 8.71 7.15 -12.66
C ARG A 249 8.92 8.40 -13.49
N THR A 250 8.93 9.55 -12.82
CA THR A 250 9.26 10.85 -13.42
C THR A 250 10.47 11.46 -12.71
N ILE A 251 11.00 12.55 -13.24
CA ILE A 251 12.05 13.33 -12.54
C ILE A 251 11.53 13.80 -11.18
N LEU A 252 10.26 14.21 -11.13
CA LEU A 252 9.61 14.68 -9.91
C LEU A 252 9.44 13.56 -8.88
N THR A 253 8.87 12.41 -9.25
CA THR A 253 8.63 11.32 -8.28
C THR A 253 9.92 10.73 -7.73
N ARG A 254 10.99 10.65 -8.55
CA ARG A 254 12.32 10.20 -8.10
C ARG A 254 13.02 11.14 -7.13
N ARG A 255 12.54 12.39 -7.01
CA ARG A 255 13.07 13.40 -6.08
C ARG A 255 12.17 13.59 -4.87
N ALA A 256 10.85 13.45 -5.06
CA ALA A 256 9.83 13.84 -4.09
C ALA A 256 9.75 12.94 -2.85
N SER A 257 10.08 11.66 -2.99
CA SER A 257 10.11 10.68 -1.89
C SER A 257 11.18 9.61 -2.20
N ASP A 258 11.60 8.86 -1.19
CA ASP A 258 12.39 7.64 -1.34
C ASP A 258 11.55 6.45 -1.83
N HIS A 259 10.22 6.56 -1.82
CA HIS A 259 9.28 5.66 -2.49
C HIS A 259 8.72 6.27 -3.77
N LEU A 260 8.45 5.42 -4.76
CA LEU A 260 7.70 5.80 -5.97
C LEU A 260 6.22 5.48 -5.82
N PRO A 261 5.30 6.32 -6.34
CA PRO A 261 3.89 6.01 -6.36
C PRO A 261 3.61 4.74 -7.16
N VAL A 262 2.75 3.87 -6.62
CA VAL A 262 2.20 2.72 -7.34
C VAL A 262 0.77 3.04 -7.73
N ARG A 263 0.50 3.11 -9.04
CA ARG A 263 -0.84 3.34 -9.59
C ARG A 263 -1.42 2.02 -10.09
N ALA A 264 -2.71 1.81 -9.87
CA ALA A 264 -3.45 0.66 -10.38
C ALA A 264 -4.83 1.06 -10.91
N VAL A 265 -5.34 0.25 -11.83
CA VAL A 265 -6.75 0.24 -12.22
C VAL A 265 -7.34 -1.03 -11.64
N LEU A 266 -8.42 -0.87 -10.89
CA LEU A 266 -9.22 -1.97 -10.35
C LEU A 266 -10.45 -2.18 -11.23
N ALA A 267 -10.83 -3.45 -11.40
CA ALA A 267 -12.13 -3.82 -11.93
C ALA A 267 -13.04 -4.14 -10.74
N VAL A 268 -14.13 -3.37 -10.62
CA VAL A 268 -15.14 -3.51 -9.57
C VAL A 268 -16.35 -4.26 -10.17
N PRO A 269 -16.71 -5.43 -9.62
CA PRO A 269 -17.80 -6.25 -10.15
C PRO A 269 -19.14 -5.55 -10.01
#